data_AF-A0ABD0W6L7-F1
#
_entry.id   AF-A0ABD0W6L7-F1
#
_cell.length_a   1.000
_cell.length_b   1.000
_cell.length_c   1.000
_cell.angle_alpha   90.00
_cell.angle_beta   90.00
_cell.angle_gamma   90.00
#
_symmetry.space_group_name_H-M   'P 1'
#
loop_
_entity.id
_entity.type
_entity.pdbx_description
1 polymer ?
#
loop_
_entity_poly.entity_id
_entity_poly.type
_entity_poly.pdbx_seq_one_letter_code
_entity_poly.pdbx_strand_id
1 'polypeptide(L)'
;MIKNVKESEGVYICQVINGEQKEEAKVYLRTSGGTMASWSTVHNQFKLISRKCVRGDVGGDVILPCHLSPKTSAVTMTIRWFRYTKCIYLYKNGQVTVRKGYEGTKGLERGNVCLMIKNVKDSDKGVYVCQVINGEQKEEAKVYLRTRGELLHPSPYLQDETQGMKFQREKSAVELAHPLHGEMRDGEQSVNSNEYHMTRNPRGTCFIINNIQFHNLNPRPGSEKDEIALRSVFTKLGFNLKVRNDLTKAQMLRAVDKLRRQSHIRADTLVVCVLSHGDKGCVLGTDGGQVPISSLKFPFKSEQCQSLAGKPKLFFIQACQGMEYQQGVVLPTSRWQEETQGEYETDFAVESIQVPSDADFLIGMATVEDCVSFRSTTDGSIYIQELCKQLKLGAKRGEDILKVLTNVNREVGLKDISSCKKQMPQLMSTLTKTLYLPYV
;
A
#
# COMPACT_ATOMS: atom_id res chain seq x y z
N MET A 1 -20.74 31.80 -41.18
CA MET A 1 -21.02 31.89 -42.64
C MET A 1 -19.99 31.05 -43.36
N ILE A 2 -20.42 30.05 -44.13
CA ILE A 2 -19.52 29.36 -45.08
C ILE A 2 -19.21 30.35 -46.20
N LYS A 3 -17.93 30.56 -46.53
CA LYS A 3 -17.51 31.38 -47.66
C LYS A 3 -16.52 30.57 -48.50
N ASN A 4 -16.71 30.60 -49.83
CA ASN A 4 -15.93 29.92 -50.85
C ASN A 4 -15.89 28.38 -50.71
N VAL A 5 -16.88 27.72 -51.31
CA VAL A 5 -16.79 26.32 -51.71
C VAL A 5 -16.17 26.27 -53.11
N LYS A 6 -15.11 25.47 -53.29
CA LYS A 6 -14.60 25.08 -54.62
C LYS A 6 -14.77 23.58 -54.79
N GLU A 7 -15.23 23.19 -55.97
CA GLU A 7 -15.47 21.81 -56.36
C GLU A 7 -14.26 21.26 -57.10
N SER A 8 -13.74 20.11 -56.64
CA SER A 8 -12.73 19.32 -57.37
C SER A 8 -12.92 17.85 -57.03
N GLU A 9 -13.19 17.03 -58.05
CA GLU A 9 -13.18 15.56 -57.97
C GLU A 9 -13.96 14.94 -56.80
N GLY A 10 -15.18 15.43 -56.55
CA GLY A 10 -16.09 14.89 -55.52
C GLY A 10 -15.74 15.26 -54.08
N VAL A 11 -14.77 16.16 -53.87
CA VAL A 11 -14.35 16.65 -52.56
C VAL A 11 -14.72 18.14 -52.41
N TYR A 12 -15.58 18.42 -51.44
CA TYR A 12 -16.00 19.77 -51.07
C TYR A 12 -15.15 20.24 -49.88
N ILE A 13 -14.27 21.22 -50.12
CA ILE A 13 -13.43 21.77 -49.04
C ILE A 13 -14.15 22.97 -48.42
N CYS A 14 -14.54 22.84 -47.15
CA CYS A 14 -15.16 23.90 -46.37
C CYS A 14 -14.11 24.53 -45.45
N GLN A 15 -13.78 25.80 -45.70
CA GLN A 15 -12.91 26.60 -44.83
C GLN A 15 -13.73 27.32 -43.76
N VAL A 16 -13.35 27.14 -42.50
CA VAL A 16 -13.86 27.93 -41.37
C VAL A 16 -12.75 28.85 -40.91
N ILE A 17 -13.03 30.15 -40.90
CA ILE A 17 -12.07 31.20 -40.49
C ILE A 17 -12.60 31.85 -39.22
N ASN A 18 -11.80 31.85 -38.16
CA ASN A 18 -12.09 32.51 -36.90
C ASN A 18 -10.87 33.33 -36.45
N GLY A 19 -10.90 34.63 -36.70
CA GLY A 19 -9.72 35.49 -36.56
C GLY A 19 -8.60 35.09 -37.52
N GLU A 20 -7.36 35.00 -37.01
CA GLU A 20 -6.19 34.53 -37.78
C GLU A 20 -6.15 33.00 -37.96
N GLN A 21 -6.98 32.23 -37.24
CA GLN A 21 -7.03 30.79 -37.38
C GLN A 21 -7.93 30.37 -38.55
N LYS A 22 -7.38 29.49 -39.40
CA LYS A 22 -8.03 28.95 -40.58
C LYS A 22 -8.00 27.43 -40.50
N GLU A 23 -9.18 26.82 -40.38
CA GLU A 23 -9.35 25.36 -40.43
C GLU A 23 -10.03 24.95 -41.74
N GLU A 24 -9.61 23.82 -42.31
CA GLU A 24 -10.14 23.30 -43.57
C GLU A 24 -10.69 21.88 -43.35
N ALA A 25 -11.99 21.70 -43.57
CA ALA A 25 -12.64 20.40 -43.55
C ALA A 25 -12.88 19.90 -44.98
N LYS A 26 -12.44 18.68 -45.31
CA LYS A 26 -12.73 18.03 -46.59
C LYS A 26 -13.95 17.11 -46.45
N VAL A 27 -15.00 17.40 -47.20
CA VAL A 27 -16.27 16.66 -47.21
C VAL A 27 -16.37 15.89 -48.51
N TYR A 28 -16.57 14.57 -48.41
CA TYR A 28 -16.70 13.67 -49.56
C TYR A 28 -18.16 13.29 -49.72
N LEU A 29 -18.81 13.68 -50.82
CA LEU A 29 -20.20 13.28 -51.09
C LEU A 29 -20.22 12.01 -51.94
N ARG A 30 -20.76 10.92 -51.37
CA ARG A 30 -20.98 9.65 -52.07
C ARG A 30 -22.47 9.43 -52.23
N THR A 31 -22.95 9.46 -53.48
CA THR A 31 -24.37 9.26 -53.81
C THR A 31 -24.72 7.78 -53.90
N SER A 32 -25.25 7.23 -52.81
CA SER A 32 -26.01 5.98 -52.80
C SER A 32 -27.15 6.12 -51.79
N GLY A 33 -28.39 5.94 -52.24
CA GLY A 33 -29.59 6.31 -51.47
C GLY A 33 -29.71 5.57 -50.13
N GLY A 34 -30.10 6.30 -49.09
CA GLY A 34 -30.22 5.80 -47.72
C GLY A 34 -29.53 6.73 -46.72
N THR A 35 -30.32 7.40 -45.88
CA THR A 35 -29.85 8.52 -45.05
C THR A 35 -28.95 8.06 -43.90
N MET A 36 -27.63 8.26 -44.02
CA MET A 36 -26.74 8.53 -42.88
C MET A 36 -25.39 9.11 -43.37
N ALA A 37 -25.15 10.40 -43.14
CA ALA A 37 -23.85 11.01 -43.39
C ALA A 37 -22.87 10.60 -42.29
N SER A 38 -21.92 9.71 -42.60
CA SER A 38 -20.87 9.31 -41.67
C SER A 38 -19.77 10.37 -41.59
N TRP A 39 -19.64 11.03 -40.44
CA TRP A 39 -18.54 11.94 -40.17
C TRP A 39 -17.24 11.16 -39.93
N SER A 40 -16.37 11.07 -40.93
CA SER A 40 -15.01 10.57 -40.75
C SER A 40 -14.08 11.70 -40.32
N THR A 41 -13.89 11.87 -39.01
CA THR A 41 -12.92 12.83 -38.46
C THR A 41 -11.52 12.50 -38.98
N VAL A 42 -10.92 13.37 -39.79
CA VAL A 42 -9.53 13.21 -40.23
C VAL A 42 -8.63 13.23 -39.00
N HIS A 43 -8.17 12.06 -38.57
CA HIS A 43 -7.29 11.95 -37.42
C HIS A 43 -5.94 12.58 -37.79
N ASN A 44 -5.65 13.72 -37.18
CA ASN A 44 -4.43 14.47 -37.43
C ASN A 44 -3.27 13.75 -36.71
N GLN A 45 -2.79 12.66 -37.31
CA GLN A 45 -1.86 11.72 -36.70
C GLN A 45 -0.53 12.42 -36.36
N PHE A 46 -0.20 12.43 -35.06
CA PHE A 46 1.07 12.94 -34.55
C PHE A 46 1.95 11.79 -34.06
N LYS A 47 3.26 12.04 -33.95
CA LYS A 47 4.22 11.17 -33.27
C LYS A 47 4.96 11.95 -32.21
N LEU A 48 5.38 11.25 -31.16
CA LEU A 48 6.09 11.85 -30.04
C LEU A 48 7.60 11.65 -30.18
N ILE A 49 8.34 12.73 -30.44
CA ILE A 49 9.78 12.70 -30.70
C ILE A 49 10.57 13.14 -29.47
N SER A 50 11.60 12.39 -29.13
CA SER A 50 12.37 12.57 -27.90
C SER A 50 13.82 12.09 -28.03
N ARG A 51 14.71 12.53 -27.13
CA ARG A 51 16.09 11.99 -27.04
C ARG A 51 16.10 10.73 -26.17
N LYS A 52 16.70 9.65 -26.68
CA LYS A 52 16.83 8.37 -25.94
C LYS A 52 17.56 8.52 -24.59
N CYS A 53 18.55 9.40 -24.51
CA CYS A 53 19.31 9.68 -23.30
C CYS A 53 19.59 11.19 -23.14
N VAL A 54 19.52 11.66 -21.90
CA VAL A 54 19.86 13.01 -21.45
C VAL A 54 20.86 12.90 -20.30
N ARG A 55 21.84 13.81 -20.24
CA ARG A 55 22.75 13.96 -19.11
C ARG A 55 22.30 15.16 -18.29
N GLY A 56 22.21 14.99 -16.97
CA GLY A 56 22.07 16.08 -16.00
C GLY A 56 23.28 16.08 -15.05
N ASP A 57 23.62 17.24 -14.49
CA ASP A 57 24.63 17.35 -13.45
C ASP A 57 23.93 17.42 -12.07
N VAL A 58 24.51 16.76 -11.06
CA VAL A 58 23.91 16.71 -9.71
C VAL A 58 23.89 18.12 -9.11
N GLY A 59 22.73 18.52 -8.57
CA GLY A 59 22.48 19.88 -8.09
C GLY A 59 21.97 20.85 -9.16
N GLY A 60 22.07 20.51 -10.44
CA GLY A 60 21.61 21.34 -11.56
C GLY A 60 20.18 21.01 -12.02
N ASP A 61 19.64 21.85 -12.91
CA ASP A 61 18.36 21.61 -13.57
C ASP A 61 18.58 20.93 -14.94
N VAL A 62 17.70 20.01 -15.33
CA VAL A 62 17.79 19.32 -16.63
C VAL A 62 16.43 19.27 -17.34
N ILE A 63 16.46 19.41 -18.67
CA ILE A 63 15.25 19.29 -19.51
C ILE A 63 15.28 17.96 -20.25
N LEU A 64 14.22 17.17 -20.08
CA LEU A 64 13.92 15.98 -20.89
C LEU A 64 13.18 16.42 -22.16
N PRO A 65 13.82 16.39 -23.35
CA PRO A 65 13.30 17.05 -24.53
C PRO A 65 12.28 16.14 -25.23
N CYS A 66 11.02 16.60 -25.34
CA CYS A 66 9.95 15.86 -26.00
C CYS A 66 9.01 16.82 -26.76
N HIS A 67 8.64 16.48 -28.00
CA HIS A 67 7.80 17.32 -28.85
C HIS A 67 6.96 16.51 -29.84
N LEU A 68 5.87 17.11 -30.33
CA LEU A 68 5.02 16.54 -31.36
C LEU A 68 5.64 16.72 -32.76
N SER A 69 5.48 15.69 -33.60
CA SER A 69 5.81 15.71 -35.03
C SER A 69 4.61 15.19 -35.85
N PRO A 70 4.04 15.95 -36.79
CA PRO A 70 4.40 17.33 -37.13
C PRO A 70 4.18 18.31 -35.96
N LYS A 71 4.78 19.50 -36.04
CA LYS A 71 4.58 20.56 -35.03
C LYS A 71 3.12 21.01 -35.07
N THR A 72 2.36 20.63 -34.06
CA THR A 72 0.94 20.95 -33.89
C THR A 72 0.67 21.35 -32.43
N SER A 73 -0.42 22.05 -32.14
CA SER A 73 -0.72 22.47 -30.76
C SER A 73 -1.08 21.27 -29.87
N ALA A 74 -0.47 21.22 -28.69
CA ALA A 74 -0.73 20.22 -27.65
C ALA A 74 -1.76 20.69 -26.60
N VAL A 75 -2.32 21.90 -26.74
CA VAL A 75 -3.17 22.55 -25.71
C VAL A 75 -4.46 21.79 -25.43
N THR A 76 -5.03 21.13 -26.43
CA THR A 76 -6.24 20.30 -26.26
C THR A 76 -5.93 18.86 -25.87
N MET A 77 -4.66 18.46 -25.84
CA MET A 77 -4.22 17.09 -25.58
C MET A 77 -4.03 16.83 -24.07
N THR A 78 -4.15 15.57 -23.65
CA THR A 78 -3.70 15.16 -22.32
C THR A 78 -2.22 14.77 -22.40
N ILE A 79 -1.36 15.45 -21.62
CA ILE A 79 0.07 15.15 -21.55
C ILE A 79 0.37 14.58 -20.17
N ARG A 80 1.10 13.47 -20.11
CA ARG A 80 1.53 12.83 -18.87
C ARG A 80 3.02 12.54 -18.95
N TRP A 81 3.75 12.81 -17.88
CA TRP A 81 5.07 12.23 -17.66
C TRP A 81 5.06 11.25 -16.50
N PHE A 82 5.77 10.16 -16.70
CA PHE A 82 6.00 9.11 -15.72
C PHE A 82 7.49 8.98 -15.44
N ARG A 83 7.83 8.70 -14.18
CA ARG A 83 9.13 8.14 -13.79
C ARG A 83 8.90 6.68 -13.45
N TYR A 84 9.45 5.76 -14.22
CA TYR A 84 9.02 4.36 -14.28
C TYR A 84 7.48 4.26 -14.41
N THR A 85 6.77 3.78 -13.38
CA THR A 85 5.29 3.67 -13.38
C THR A 85 4.57 4.82 -12.66
N LYS A 86 5.29 5.73 -11.99
CA LYS A 86 4.72 6.81 -11.17
C LYS A 86 4.45 8.05 -12.02
N CYS A 87 3.22 8.54 -12.07
CA CYS A 87 2.89 9.81 -12.73
C CYS A 87 3.46 10.98 -11.93
N ILE A 88 4.25 11.84 -12.57
CA ILE A 88 4.96 12.97 -11.97
C ILE A 88 4.46 14.33 -12.49
N TYR A 89 3.91 14.38 -13.70
CA TYR A 89 3.32 15.55 -14.32
C TYR A 89 2.09 15.11 -15.13
N LEU A 90 1.01 15.87 -15.01
CA LEU A 90 -0.22 15.74 -15.79
C LEU A 90 -0.64 17.13 -16.25
N TYR A 91 -0.86 17.29 -17.55
CA TYR A 91 -1.62 18.39 -18.13
C TYR A 91 -2.90 17.82 -18.75
N LYS A 92 -4.05 18.39 -18.40
CA LYS A 92 -5.36 18.00 -18.95
C LYS A 92 -6.33 19.17 -18.80
N ASN A 93 -7.12 19.45 -19.85
CA ASN A 93 -8.15 20.48 -19.85
C ASN A 93 -7.63 21.87 -19.39
N GLY A 94 -6.43 22.26 -19.82
CA GLY A 94 -5.78 23.50 -19.40
C GLY A 94 -5.19 23.51 -17.98
N GLN A 95 -5.46 22.50 -17.15
CA GLN A 95 -4.93 22.38 -15.79
C GLN A 95 -3.63 21.57 -15.76
N VAL A 96 -2.68 21.98 -14.92
CA VAL A 96 -1.44 21.25 -14.62
C VAL A 96 -1.49 20.73 -13.19
N THR A 97 -1.31 19.42 -13.01
CA THR A 97 -1.00 18.82 -11.70
C THR A 97 0.38 18.17 -11.77
N VAL A 98 1.29 18.59 -10.91
CA VAL A 98 2.71 18.20 -10.96
C VAL A 98 3.27 17.95 -9.57
N ARG A 99 4.20 17.01 -9.44
CA ARG A 99 4.90 16.72 -8.17
C ARG A 99 6.11 17.65 -7.99
N LYS A 100 6.44 18.00 -6.74
CA LYS A 100 7.61 18.84 -6.38
C LYS A 100 8.89 18.33 -7.07
N GLY A 101 9.65 19.25 -7.67
CA GLY A 101 10.89 18.95 -8.41
C GLY A 101 10.71 18.79 -9.93
N TYR A 102 9.46 18.79 -10.44
CA TYR A 102 9.16 18.68 -11.87
C TYR A 102 8.37 19.89 -12.35
N GLU A 103 8.62 20.36 -13.58
CA GLU A 103 7.87 21.46 -14.22
C GLU A 103 7.70 21.20 -15.73
N GLY A 104 6.58 21.67 -16.30
CA GLY A 104 6.38 21.67 -17.75
C GLY A 104 7.02 22.89 -18.40
N THR A 105 7.59 22.74 -19.59
CA THR A 105 8.17 23.87 -20.33
C THR A 105 7.11 24.64 -21.13
N LYS A 106 7.38 25.92 -21.44
CA LYS A 106 6.48 26.78 -22.24
C LYS A 106 6.44 26.34 -23.71
N GLY A 107 5.29 26.56 -24.38
CA GLY A 107 5.16 26.38 -25.83
C GLY A 107 4.32 25.19 -26.28
N LEU A 108 3.33 24.75 -25.49
CA LEU A 108 2.35 23.72 -25.89
C LEU A 108 1.69 24.05 -27.24
N GLU A 109 1.44 25.34 -27.53
CA GLU A 109 0.95 25.86 -28.82
C GLU A 109 1.73 25.36 -30.05
N ARG A 110 3.01 25.03 -29.87
CA ARG A 110 3.93 24.57 -30.93
C ARG A 110 4.31 23.10 -30.77
N GLY A 111 3.58 22.36 -29.94
CA GLY A 111 3.80 20.93 -29.68
C GLY A 111 4.98 20.67 -28.74
N ASN A 112 5.44 21.66 -27.97
CA ASN A 112 6.45 21.43 -26.95
C ASN A 112 5.82 20.77 -25.71
N VAL A 113 6.30 19.57 -25.37
CA VAL A 113 5.86 18.80 -24.19
C VAL A 113 7.05 18.37 -23.32
N CYS A 114 8.19 19.08 -23.39
CA CYS A 114 9.37 18.81 -22.59
C CYS A 114 9.12 19.00 -21.09
N LEU A 115 9.72 18.13 -20.27
CA LEU A 115 9.71 18.19 -18.80
C LEU A 115 11.03 18.74 -18.29
N MET A 116 10.99 19.68 -17.36
CA MET A 116 12.13 20.12 -16.56
C MET A 116 12.15 19.37 -15.23
N ILE A 117 13.33 18.92 -14.80
CA ILE A 117 13.60 18.37 -13.48
C ILE A 117 14.55 19.36 -12.78
N LYS A 118 14.19 19.80 -11.57
CA LYS A 118 14.95 20.78 -10.80
C LYS A 118 15.83 20.13 -9.74
N ASN A 119 17.03 20.67 -9.54
CA ASN A 119 17.99 20.21 -8.52
C ASN A 119 18.18 18.67 -8.56
N VAL A 120 18.62 18.18 -9.72
CA VAL A 120 18.78 16.75 -10.04
C VAL A 120 19.62 16.05 -8.99
N LYS A 121 19.12 14.95 -8.45
CA LYS A 121 19.86 14.06 -7.55
C LYS A 121 20.39 12.87 -8.34
N ASP A 122 21.42 12.18 -7.82
CA ASP A 122 21.86 10.93 -8.45
C ASP A 122 20.74 9.87 -8.42
N SER A 123 19.91 9.92 -7.37
CA SER A 123 18.66 9.16 -7.26
C SER A 123 17.53 9.60 -8.20
N ASP A 124 17.74 10.57 -9.12
CA ASP A 124 16.81 10.91 -10.21
C ASP A 124 17.11 10.21 -11.54
N LYS A 125 18.21 9.46 -11.61
CA LYS A 125 18.51 8.55 -12.73
C LYS A 125 17.34 7.62 -13.07
N GLY A 126 17.32 7.15 -14.31
CA GLY A 126 16.40 6.12 -14.78
C GLY A 126 15.54 6.52 -15.96
N VAL A 127 14.50 5.71 -16.22
CA VAL A 127 13.60 5.86 -17.36
C VAL A 127 12.43 6.77 -17.03
N TYR A 128 12.28 7.81 -17.83
CA TYR A 128 11.13 8.70 -17.88
C TYR A 128 10.33 8.41 -19.15
N VAL A 129 8.99 8.41 -19.05
CA VAL A 129 8.10 8.17 -20.18
C VAL A 129 7.16 9.36 -20.33
N CYS A 130 7.23 10.04 -21.46
CA CYS A 130 6.20 10.99 -21.89
C CYS A 130 5.09 10.21 -22.61
N GLN A 131 3.84 10.56 -22.36
CA GLN A 131 2.64 9.99 -22.95
C GLN A 131 1.71 11.14 -23.33
N VAL A 132 1.30 11.20 -24.59
CA VAL A 132 0.38 12.22 -25.10
C VAL A 132 -0.84 11.53 -25.70
N ILE A 133 -2.03 11.98 -25.29
CA ILE A 133 -3.32 11.40 -25.69
C ILE A 133 -4.19 12.49 -26.31
N ASN A 134 -4.71 12.22 -27.51
CA ASN A 134 -5.68 13.06 -28.21
C ASN A 134 -6.80 12.18 -28.80
N GLY A 135 -7.99 12.25 -28.21
CA GLY A 135 -9.07 11.32 -28.55
C GLY A 135 -8.64 9.87 -28.31
N GLU A 136 -8.71 9.05 -29.37
CA GLU A 136 -8.29 7.65 -29.36
C GLU A 136 -6.78 7.46 -29.59
N GLN A 137 -6.07 8.47 -30.14
CA GLN A 137 -4.63 8.34 -30.38
C GLN A 137 -3.84 8.55 -29.08
N LYS A 138 -2.89 7.63 -28.83
CA LYS A 138 -1.96 7.67 -27.69
C LYS A 138 -0.54 7.36 -28.18
N GLU A 139 0.36 8.34 -28.03
CA GLU A 139 1.78 8.21 -28.35
C GLU A 139 2.62 8.19 -27.07
N GLU A 140 3.73 7.45 -27.06
CA GLU A 140 4.67 7.39 -25.94
C GLU A 140 6.13 7.49 -26.38
N ALA A 141 6.94 8.20 -25.59
CA ALA A 141 8.36 8.39 -25.84
C ALA A 141 9.18 8.29 -24.56
N LYS A 142 10.33 7.62 -24.62
CA LYS A 142 11.16 7.27 -23.46
C LYS A 142 12.48 8.04 -23.44
N VAL A 143 12.86 8.51 -22.26
CA VAL A 143 14.10 9.26 -22.01
C VAL A 143 14.82 8.65 -20.82
N TYR A 144 16.08 8.28 -20.98
CA TYR A 144 16.95 7.85 -19.88
C TYR A 144 17.76 9.04 -19.35
N LEU A 145 17.61 9.38 -18.07
CA LEU A 145 18.45 10.37 -17.39
C LEU A 145 19.66 9.70 -16.73
N ARG A 146 20.85 10.25 -16.94
CA ARG A 146 22.12 9.86 -16.30
C ARG A 146 22.90 11.05 -15.76
N THR A 147 23.81 10.82 -14.82
CA THR A 147 24.74 11.84 -14.29
C THR A 147 26.14 11.75 -14.91
N ARG A 148 27.05 12.63 -14.51
CA ARG A 148 28.42 12.71 -15.01
C ARG A 148 29.33 11.74 -14.26
N GLY A 149 30.03 10.87 -14.99
CA GLY A 149 30.96 9.87 -14.44
C GLY A 149 30.74 8.45 -15.00
N GLU A 150 29.50 8.14 -15.43
CA GLU A 150 29.18 6.84 -16.02
C GLU A 150 29.70 6.71 -17.45
N LEU A 151 30.41 5.60 -17.72
CA LEU A 151 30.74 5.15 -19.07
C LEU A 151 29.46 4.92 -19.89
N LEU A 152 29.58 4.99 -21.21
CA LEU A 152 28.51 4.62 -22.13
C LEU A 152 28.30 3.10 -22.11
N HIS A 153 27.63 2.58 -21.08
CA HIS A 153 27.11 1.22 -21.13
C HIS A 153 26.10 1.11 -22.29
N PRO A 154 26.26 0.14 -23.20
CA PRO A 154 25.38 -0.02 -24.34
C PRO A 154 23.99 -0.44 -23.85
N SER A 155 23.06 0.50 -23.85
CA SER A 155 21.63 0.30 -23.63
C SER A 155 21.28 -0.59 -22.41
N PRO A 156 21.21 -0.05 -21.17
CA PRO A 156 20.48 -0.75 -20.12
C PRO A 156 19.06 -0.99 -20.66
N TYR A 157 18.69 -2.26 -20.76
CA TYR A 157 17.53 -2.74 -21.50
C TYR A 157 16.33 -1.83 -21.27
N LEU A 158 15.74 -1.34 -22.37
CA LEU A 158 14.34 -1.00 -22.42
C LEU A 158 13.57 -2.30 -22.12
N GLN A 159 13.43 -2.63 -20.84
CA GLN A 159 12.70 -3.81 -20.39
C GLN A 159 11.34 -3.80 -21.06
N ASP A 160 10.96 -4.96 -21.60
CA ASP A 160 9.71 -5.07 -22.32
C ASP A 160 8.56 -4.68 -21.39
N GLU A 161 7.71 -3.77 -21.87
CA GLU A 161 6.67 -3.21 -21.00
C GLU A 161 5.57 -4.24 -20.76
N THR A 162 5.66 -4.88 -19.60
CA THR A 162 4.58 -5.73 -19.12
C THR A 162 3.26 -4.96 -19.06
N GLN A 163 2.16 -5.65 -19.34
CA GLN A 163 0.82 -5.08 -19.24
C GLN A 163 0.52 -4.54 -17.82
N GLY A 164 1.15 -5.12 -16.80
CA GLY A 164 1.12 -4.64 -15.41
C GLY A 164 1.75 -3.25 -15.24
N MET A 165 2.90 -2.96 -15.87
CA MET A 165 3.52 -1.63 -15.83
C MET A 165 2.63 -0.56 -16.51
N LYS A 166 1.97 -0.90 -17.62
CA LYS A 166 0.99 -0.01 -18.28
C LYS A 166 -0.21 0.27 -17.37
N PHE A 167 -0.77 -0.76 -16.73
CA PHE A 167 -1.87 -0.60 -15.78
C PHE A 167 -1.49 0.26 -14.55
N GLN A 168 -0.29 0.09 -14.01
CA GLN A 168 0.21 0.94 -12.90
C GLN A 168 0.33 2.42 -13.30
N ARG A 169 0.79 2.71 -14.53
CA ARG A 169 0.86 4.08 -15.05
C ARG A 169 -0.52 4.73 -15.13
N GLU A 170 -1.51 4.05 -15.70
CA GLU A 170 -2.88 4.59 -15.76
C GLU A 170 -3.44 4.85 -14.35
N LYS A 171 -3.27 3.92 -13.41
CA LYS A 171 -3.68 4.10 -12.00
C LYS A 171 -3.00 5.31 -11.35
N SER A 172 -1.68 5.49 -11.54
CA SER A 172 -0.94 6.61 -10.96
C SER A 172 -1.30 7.97 -11.60
N ALA A 173 -1.69 7.99 -12.87
CA ALA A 173 -2.19 9.19 -13.53
C ALA A 173 -3.55 9.63 -12.99
N VAL A 174 -4.45 8.70 -12.67
CA VAL A 174 -5.74 8.99 -12.02
C VAL A 174 -5.54 9.52 -10.59
N GLU A 175 -4.60 8.94 -9.84
CA GLU A 175 -4.23 9.43 -8.50
C GLU A 175 -3.70 10.88 -8.52
N LEU A 176 -2.90 11.24 -9.53
CA LEU A 176 -2.42 12.61 -9.71
C LEU A 176 -3.53 13.56 -10.22
N ALA A 177 -4.48 13.07 -11.02
CA ALA A 177 -5.60 13.87 -11.53
C ALA A 177 -6.62 14.27 -10.46
N HIS A 178 -6.79 13.43 -9.44
CA HIS A 178 -7.72 13.68 -8.33
C HIS A 178 -7.01 13.56 -6.98
N PRO A 179 -6.21 14.57 -6.58
CA PRO A 179 -5.70 14.68 -5.23
C PRO A 179 -6.90 14.78 -4.28
N LEU A 180 -7.10 13.78 -3.42
CA LEU A 180 -8.13 13.84 -2.39
C LEU A 180 -7.86 15.04 -1.48
N HIS A 181 -8.82 15.96 -1.44
CA HIS A 181 -8.69 17.26 -0.81
C HIS A 181 -8.26 17.15 0.66
N GLY A 182 -7.25 17.92 1.06
CA GLY A 182 -6.66 17.88 2.40
C GLY A 182 -5.14 18.11 2.36
N GLU A 183 -4.73 19.38 2.37
CA GLU A 183 -3.32 19.75 2.57
C GLU A 183 -2.82 19.31 3.95
N MET A 184 -1.55 18.91 4.03
CA MET A 184 -0.69 19.33 5.14
C MET A 184 0.67 19.71 4.57
N ARG A 185 1.18 20.86 5.04
CA ARG A 185 2.53 21.36 4.76
C ARG A 185 3.53 20.75 5.73
N ASP A 186 4.77 20.73 5.28
CA ASP A 186 6.04 20.63 6.02
C ASP A 186 6.30 19.39 6.88
N GLY A 187 7.54 18.89 6.76
CA GLY A 187 7.95 17.58 7.28
C GLY A 187 8.99 16.91 6.37
N GLU A 188 10.08 17.61 6.05
CA GLU A 188 11.22 17.00 5.37
C GLU A 188 11.95 16.08 6.34
N GLN A 189 11.73 14.77 6.21
CA GLN A 189 12.59 13.73 6.80
C GLN A 189 12.91 12.66 5.77
N SER A 190 14.01 12.86 5.06
CA SER A 190 14.75 11.76 4.44
C SER A 190 15.65 11.12 5.48
N VAL A 191 15.14 10.15 6.23
CA VAL A 191 15.98 9.22 6.99
C VAL A 191 15.42 7.81 6.82
N ASN A 192 16.31 6.83 6.78
CA ASN A 192 16.00 5.43 6.99
C ASN A 192 15.39 5.26 8.40
N SER A 193 14.07 5.42 8.54
CA SER A 193 13.43 5.32 9.86
C SER A 193 13.48 3.86 10.32
N ASN A 194 14.15 3.60 11.42
CA ASN A 194 14.08 2.31 12.12
C ASN A 194 12.70 2.09 12.79
N GLU A 195 11.75 3.01 12.58
CA GLU A 195 10.43 3.04 13.20
C GLU A 195 9.32 3.07 12.15
N TYR A 196 8.19 2.40 12.43
CA TYR A 196 6.99 2.52 11.61
C TYR A 196 6.28 3.86 11.79
N HIS A 197 5.77 4.40 10.69
CA HIS A 197 4.92 5.58 10.69
C HIS A 197 3.60 5.31 11.43
N MET A 198 3.44 5.91 12.60
CA MET A 198 2.25 5.77 13.47
C MET A 198 1.78 7.14 13.94
N THR A 199 1.16 7.93 13.06
CA THR A 199 0.72 9.32 13.33
C THR A 199 -0.69 9.64 12.85
N ARG A 200 -1.30 8.78 12.01
CA ARG A 200 -2.62 9.04 11.42
C ARG A 200 -3.74 8.81 12.43
N ASN A 201 -4.80 9.59 12.30
CA ASN A 201 -6.05 9.40 13.03
C ASN A 201 -7.22 9.23 12.04
N PRO A 202 -7.93 8.08 12.03
CA PRO A 202 -7.64 6.88 12.80
C PRO A 202 -6.36 6.16 12.32
N ARG A 203 -5.63 5.52 13.23
CA ARG A 203 -4.40 4.75 12.93
C ARG A 203 -4.66 3.58 11.98
N GLY A 204 -5.90 3.09 11.95
CA GLY A 204 -6.30 1.96 11.13
C GLY A 204 -7.55 1.30 11.67
N THR A 205 -7.76 0.04 11.29
CA THR A 205 -8.86 -0.78 11.83
C THR A 205 -8.32 -1.69 12.94
N CYS A 206 -9.02 -1.74 14.07
CA CYS A 206 -8.94 -2.84 15.02
C CYS A 206 -10.18 -3.71 14.82
N PHE A 207 -9.99 -4.92 14.28
CA PHE A 207 -11.06 -5.87 13.99
C PHE A 207 -11.09 -6.94 15.08
N ILE A 208 -12.21 -7.06 15.80
CA ILE A 208 -12.36 -7.99 16.93
C ILE A 208 -13.40 -9.04 16.55
N ILE A 209 -13.02 -10.32 16.54
CA ILE A 209 -13.95 -11.45 16.53
C ILE A 209 -14.06 -11.97 17.96
N ASN A 210 -15.28 -11.97 18.51
CA ASN A 210 -15.57 -12.42 19.88
C ASN A 210 -16.64 -13.53 19.86
N ASN A 211 -16.20 -14.78 19.85
CA ASN A 211 -17.11 -15.93 19.90
C ASN A 211 -17.32 -16.35 21.36
N ILE A 212 -18.57 -16.26 21.81
CA ILE A 212 -18.99 -16.49 23.19
C ILE A 212 -19.94 -17.67 23.26
N GLN A 213 -20.95 -17.71 22.39
CA GLN A 213 -21.98 -18.75 22.32
C GLN A 213 -21.64 -19.74 21.21
N PHE A 214 -21.64 -21.03 21.50
CA PHE A 214 -21.32 -22.10 20.56
C PHE A 214 -22.45 -23.12 20.56
N HIS A 215 -22.72 -23.75 19.42
CA HIS A 215 -23.81 -24.74 19.32
C HIS A 215 -23.46 -26.05 20.03
N ASN A 216 -22.22 -26.52 19.88
CA ASN A 216 -21.75 -27.84 20.30
C ASN A 216 -20.56 -27.78 21.28
N LEU A 217 -20.26 -26.60 21.86
CA LEU A 217 -19.15 -26.40 22.79
C LEU A 217 -19.62 -25.52 23.95
N ASN A 218 -18.92 -25.61 25.09
CA ASN A 218 -19.23 -24.77 26.25
C ASN A 218 -19.12 -23.27 25.92
N PRO A 219 -20.04 -22.42 26.42
CA PRO A 219 -19.95 -20.99 26.21
C PRO A 219 -18.70 -20.39 26.87
N ARG A 220 -18.32 -19.16 26.48
CA ARG A 220 -17.10 -18.47 26.96
C ARG A 220 -17.39 -17.21 27.80
N PRO A 221 -18.16 -17.31 28.91
CA PRO A 221 -18.50 -16.14 29.74
C PRO A 221 -17.26 -15.45 30.30
N GLY A 222 -17.24 -14.12 30.28
CA GLY A 222 -16.08 -13.30 30.59
C GLY A 222 -15.33 -12.83 29.33
N SER A 223 -15.55 -13.42 28.16
CA SER A 223 -15.00 -12.91 26.89
C SER A 223 -15.58 -11.54 26.50
N GLU A 224 -16.72 -11.16 27.08
CA GLU A 224 -17.27 -9.81 27.06
C GLU A 224 -16.34 -8.80 27.74
N LYS A 225 -15.68 -9.20 28.85
CA LYS A 225 -14.72 -8.35 29.58
C LYS A 225 -13.45 -8.11 28.76
N ASP A 226 -13.02 -9.13 28.02
CA ASP A 226 -11.91 -9.05 27.06
C ASP A 226 -12.23 -8.11 25.90
N GLU A 227 -13.44 -8.22 25.32
CA GLU A 227 -13.90 -7.27 24.30
C GLU A 227 -13.93 -5.84 24.84
N ILE A 228 -14.51 -5.60 26.03
CA ILE A 228 -14.55 -4.27 26.66
C ILE A 228 -13.13 -3.72 26.89
N ALA A 229 -12.20 -4.55 27.37
CA ALA A 229 -10.81 -4.16 27.59
C ALA A 229 -10.09 -3.79 26.29
N LEU A 230 -10.26 -4.61 25.23
CA LEU A 230 -9.70 -4.37 23.89
C LEU A 230 -10.28 -3.10 23.27
N ARG A 231 -11.61 -2.94 23.28
CA ARG A 231 -12.27 -1.72 22.80
C ARG A 231 -11.76 -0.49 23.54
N SER A 232 -11.62 -0.57 24.87
CA SER A 232 -11.11 0.51 25.72
C SER A 232 -9.68 0.93 25.36
N VAL A 233 -8.76 -0.03 25.16
CA VAL A 233 -7.37 0.31 24.82
C VAL A 233 -7.23 0.77 23.36
N PHE A 234 -7.80 0.05 22.40
CA PHE A 234 -7.63 0.39 20.99
C PHE A 234 -8.36 1.67 20.57
N THR A 235 -9.44 2.08 21.25
CA THR A 235 -10.02 3.43 21.07
C THR A 235 -9.02 4.51 21.48
N LYS A 236 -8.39 4.38 22.66
CA LYS A 236 -7.40 5.36 23.15
C LYS A 236 -6.13 5.39 22.30
N LEU A 237 -5.78 4.26 21.69
CA LEU A 237 -4.71 4.17 20.69
C LEU A 237 -5.15 4.69 19.30
N GLY A 238 -6.34 5.26 19.14
CA GLY A 238 -6.79 5.90 17.90
C GLY A 238 -7.21 4.95 16.77
N PHE A 239 -7.64 3.72 17.08
CA PHE A 239 -8.12 2.77 16.08
C PHE A 239 -9.64 2.89 15.85
N ASN A 240 -10.06 2.72 14.60
CA ASN A 240 -11.46 2.50 14.27
C ASN A 240 -11.83 1.04 14.59
N LEU A 241 -12.77 0.84 15.51
CA LEU A 241 -13.16 -0.48 16.00
C LEU A 241 -14.21 -1.13 15.10
N LYS A 242 -14.01 -2.41 14.77
CA LYS A 242 -15.00 -3.24 14.08
C LYS A 242 -15.15 -4.58 14.80
N VAL A 243 -16.20 -4.70 15.61
CA VAL A 243 -16.49 -5.88 16.42
C VAL A 243 -17.46 -6.81 15.66
N ARG A 244 -17.27 -8.12 15.80
CA ARG A 244 -18.15 -9.18 15.29
C ARG A 244 -18.25 -10.30 16.32
N ASN A 245 -19.46 -10.65 16.71
CA ASN A 245 -19.70 -11.64 17.74
C ASN A 245 -20.28 -12.92 17.14
N ASP A 246 -19.97 -14.05 17.77
CA ASP A 246 -20.56 -15.37 17.54
C ASP A 246 -20.55 -15.86 16.08
N LEU A 247 -19.41 -15.70 15.40
CA LEU A 247 -19.24 -16.08 14.00
C LEU A 247 -18.93 -17.59 13.82
N THR A 248 -19.70 -18.24 12.94
CA THR A 248 -19.37 -19.55 12.36
C THR A 248 -18.09 -19.51 11.51
N LYS A 249 -17.46 -20.66 11.25
CA LYS A 249 -16.28 -20.78 10.37
C LYS A 249 -16.45 -20.04 9.04
N ALA A 250 -17.59 -20.24 8.37
CA ALA A 250 -17.88 -19.58 7.09
C ALA A 250 -18.04 -18.06 7.23
N GLN A 251 -18.63 -17.58 8.33
CA GLN A 251 -18.75 -16.14 8.60
C GLN A 251 -17.41 -15.50 8.96
N MET A 252 -16.54 -16.16 9.73
CA MET A 252 -15.19 -15.68 10.05
C MET A 252 -14.38 -15.44 8.78
N LEU A 253 -14.32 -16.44 7.88
CA LEU A 253 -13.60 -16.34 6.61
C LEU A 253 -14.16 -15.23 5.71
N ARG A 254 -15.48 -15.11 5.60
CA ARG A 254 -16.14 -14.01 4.86
C ARG A 254 -15.85 -12.64 5.46
N ALA A 255 -15.81 -12.53 6.79
CA ALA A 255 -15.53 -11.27 7.48
C ALA A 255 -14.06 -10.82 7.27
N VAL A 256 -13.12 -11.77 7.28
CA VAL A 256 -11.71 -11.53 6.93
C VAL A 256 -11.55 -11.12 5.47
N ASP A 257 -12.18 -11.80 4.51
CA ASP A 257 -12.11 -11.37 3.10
C ASP A 257 -12.74 -9.98 2.88
N LYS A 258 -13.86 -9.69 3.57
CA LYS A 258 -14.47 -8.35 3.58
C LYS A 258 -13.56 -7.29 4.20
N LEU A 259 -12.69 -7.65 5.15
CA LEU A 259 -11.68 -6.75 5.73
C LEU A 259 -10.48 -6.55 4.79
N ARG A 260 -9.99 -7.61 4.15
CA ARG A 260 -8.95 -7.57 3.12
C ARG A 260 -9.32 -6.63 1.96
N ARG A 261 -10.55 -6.70 1.46
CA ARG A 261 -11.03 -5.89 0.33
C ARG A 261 -11.22 -4.40 0.63
N GLN A 262 -11.06 -3.96 1.88
CA GLN A 262 -11.14 -2.54 2.23
C GLN A 262 -9.83 -1.81 1.86
N SER A 263 -9.93 -0.51 1.59
CA SER A 263 -8.75 0.32 1.36
C SER A 263 -8.08 0.68 2.69
N HIS A 264 -6.89 0.13 2.93
CA HIS A 264 -6.06 0.48 4.09
C HIS A 264 -5.01 1.54 3.78
N ILE A 265 -5.10 2.23 2.63
CA ILE A 265 -4.06 3.16 2.17
C ILE A 265 -3.80 4.29 3.18
N ARG A 266 -4.87 4.80 3.82
CA ARG A 266 -4.84 5.81 4.90
C ARG A 266 -4.68 5.23 6.30
N ALA A 267 -4.67 3.90 6.48
CA ALA A 267 -4.24 3.31 7.75
C ALA A 267 -2.70 3.34 7.83
N ASP A 268 -2.19 3.45 9.05
CA ASP A 268 -0.80 3.15 9.39
C ASP A 268 -0.62 1.66 9.70
N THR A 269 -1.63 1.00 10.26
CA THR A 269 -1.56 -0.38 10.76
C THR A 269 -2.91 -1.12 10.67
N LEU A 270 -2.86 -2.46 10.74
CA LEU A 270 -4.03 -3.31 10.96
C LEU A 270 -3.86 -4.07 12.28
N VAL A 271 -4.91 -4.09 13.12
CA VAL A 271 -5.01 -4.97 14.29
C VAL A 271 -6.16 -5.95 14.10
N VAL A 272 -5.93 -7.23 14.37
CA VAL A 272 -6.95 -8.28 14.41
C VAL A 272 -6.88 -8.99 15.76
N CYS A 273 -7.98 -8.99 16.51
CA CYS A 273 -8.12 -9.73 17.76
C CYS A 273 -9.13 -10.87 17.57
N VAL A 274 -8.81 -12.07 18.03
CA VAL A 274 -9.69 -13.24 17.93
C VAL A 274 -9.82 -13.90 19.30
N LEU A 275 -11.02 -13.88 19.84
CA LEU A 275 -11.39 -14.50 21.11
C LEU A 275 -12.31 -15.67 20.81
N SER A 276 -11.82 -16.91 20.94
CA SER A 276 -12.62 -18.11 20.67
C SER A 276 -12.11 -19.33 21.46
N HIS A 277 -12.72 -20.49 21.21
CA HIS A 277 -12.06 -21.77 21.41
C HIS A 277 -11.04 -22.01 20.29
N GLY A 278 -10.14 -22.97 20.47
CA GLY A 278 -9.14 -23.34 19.49
C GLY A 278 -8.52 -24.68 19.79
N ASP A 279 -7.71 -25.12 18.84
CA ASP A 279 -6.94 -26.36 18.82
C ASP A 279 -5.61 -26.04 18.10
N LYS A 280 -4.67 -26.98 18.00
CA LYS A 280 -3.33 -26.72 17.47
C LYS A 280 -3.37 -26.02 16.09
N GLY A 281 -2.80 -24.81 16.03
CA GLY A 281 -2.74 -23.99 14.81
C GLY A 281 -4.07 -23.39 14.31
N CYS A 282 -5.18 -23.56 15.04
CA CYS A 282 -6.49 -23.08 14.61
C CYS A 282 -7.35 -22.47 15.73
N VAL A 283 -8.39 -21.73 15.31
CA VAL A 283 -9.47 -21.24 16.17
C VAL A 283 -10.80 -21.83 15.69
N LEU A 284 -11.80 -21.92 16.55
CA LEU A 284 -13.10 -22.49 16.20
C LEU A 284 -14.14 -21.41 15.88
N GLY A 285 -14.97 -21.65 14.86
CA GLY A 285 -16.24 -20.95 14.71
C GLY A 285 -17.28 -21.42 15.75
N THR A 286 -18.39 -20.70 15.87
CA THR A 286 -19.51 -21.07 16.77
C THR A 286 -20.23 -22.36 16.38
N ASP A 287 -20.06 -22.78 15.13
CA ASP A 287 -20.42 -24.08 14.57
C ASP A 287 -19.42 -25.20 14.92
N GLY A 288 -18.35 -24.92 15.66
CA GLY A 288 -17.25 -25.85 15.96
C GLY A 288 -16.27 -26.01 14.79
N GLY A 289 -16.47 -25.33 13.66
CA GLY A 289 -15.62 -25.48 12.49
C GLY A 289 -14.22 -24.90 12.70
N GLN A 290 -13.18 -25.71 12.52
CA GLN A 290 -11.79 -25.28 12.62
C GLN A 290 -11.42 -24.26 11.51
N VAL A 291 -10.86 -23.12 11.92
CA VAL A 291 -10.31 -22.06 11.07
C VAL A 291 -8.81 -21.94 11.35
N PRO A 292 -7.93 -22.39 10.44
CA PRO A 292 -6.49 -22.25 10.61
C PRO A 292 -6.08 -20.79 10.81
N ILE A 293 -5.14 -20.52 11.72
CA ILE A 293 -4.65 -19.16 11.99
C ILE A 293 -4.03 -18.56 10.72
N SER A 294 -3.37 -19.39 9.90
CA SER A 294 -2.90 -19.05 8.56
C SER A 294 -4.00 -18.47 7.65
N SER A 295 -5.22 -18.99 7.72
CA SER A 295 -6.37 -18.50 6.94
C SER A 295 -6.88 -17.13 7.40
N LEU A 296 -6.54 -16.72 8.63
CA LEU A 296 -6.80 -15.37 9.16
C LEU A 296 -5.65 -14.40 8.83
N LYS A 297 -4.40 -14.88 8.83
CA LYS A 297 -3.18 -14.11 8.55
C LYS A 297 -2.97 -13.83 7.06
N PHE A 298 -2.92 -14.89 6.24
CA PHE A 298 -2.44 -14.84 4.85
C PHE A 298 -3.19 -13.87 3.93
N PRO A 299 -4.52 -13.65 4.07
CA PRO A 299 -5.25 -12.61 3.34
C PRO A 299 -4.62 -11.21 3.38
N PHE A 300 -3.78 -10.91 4.37
CA PHE A 300 -3.13 -9.61 4.56
C PHE A 300 -1.64 -9.57 4.17
N LYS A 301 -1.10 -10.62 3.55
CA LYS A 301 0.25 -10.58 2.94
C LYS A 301 0.34 -9.44 1.92
N SER A 302 1.53 -8.87 1.73
CA SER A 302 1.74 -7.69 0.86
C SER A 302 1.25 -7.89 -0.58
N GLU A 303 1.35 -9.12 -1.11
CA GLU A 303 0.81 -9.53 -2.42
C GLU A 303 -0.72 -9.48 -2.48
N GLN A 304 -1.39 -9.95 -1.42
CA GLN A 304 -2.85 -10.15 -1.36
C GLN A 304 -3.60 -8.91 -0.88
N CYS A 305 -2.90 -8.00 -0.17
CA CYS A 305 -3.42 -6.75 0.37
C CYS A 305 -2.38 -5.61 0.28
N GLN A 306 -2.05 -5.19 -0.95
CA GLN A 306 -1.05 -4.15 -1.25
C GLN A 306 -1.20 -2.84 -0.44
N SER A 307 -2.41 -2.49 0.01
CA SER A 307 -2.63 -1.29 0.84
C SER A 307 -2.09 -1.38 2.28
N LEU A 308 -1.62 -2.58 2.69
CA LEU A 308 -0.92 -2.90 3.95
C LEU A 308 0.55 -3.34 3.76
N ALA A 309 1.11 -3.20 2.56
CA ALA A 309 2.54 -3.45 2.35
C ALA A 309 3.39 -2.39 3.09
N GLY A 310 4.45 -2.82 3.80
CA GLY A 310 5.32 -1.95 4.59
C GLY A 310 4.67 -1.39 5.87
N LYS A 311 3.54 -1.97 6.30
CA LYS A 311 2.75 -1.53 7.46
C LYS A 311 2.56 -2.66 8.46
N PRO A 312 2.66 -2.41 9.78
CA PRO A 312 2.55 -3.46 10.77
C PRO A 312 1.13 -4.03 10.85
N LYS A 313 1.06 -5.37 10.88
CA LYS A 313 -0.14 -6.21 10.84
C LYS A 313 -0.16 -7.07 12.11
N LEU A 314 -0.87 -6.62 13.13
CA LEU A 314 -0.84 -7.21 14.47
C LEU A 314 -2.02 -8.19 14.68
N PHE A 315 -1.74 -9.40 15.14
CA PHE A 315 -2.72 -10.43 15.44
C PHE A 315 -2.61 -10.82 16.91
N PHE A 316 -3.72 -10.73 17.66
CA PHE A 316 -3.79 -11.14 19.07
C PHE A 316 -4.85 -12.23 19.22
N ILE A 317 -4.41 -13.45 19.53
CA ILE A 317 -5.24 -14.66 19.45
C ILE A 317 -5.38 -15.30 20.83
N GLN A 318 -6.60 -15.23 21.36
CA GLN A 318 -7.01 -15.84 22.62
C GLN A 318 -7.83 -17.10 22.32
N ALA A 319 -7.11 -18.20 22.18
CA ALA A 319 -7.63 -19.55 22.03
C ALA A 319 -6.64 -20.56 22.62
N CYS A 320 -7.10 -21.76 23.01
CA CYS A 320 -6.20 -22.87 23.33
C CYS A 320 -5.47 -23.35 22.07
N GLN A 321 -4.27 -23.93 22.22
CA GLN A 321 -3.49 -24.52 21.11
C GLN A 321 -3.20 -26.01 21.33
N GLY A 322 -3.89 -26.62 22.29
CA GLY A 322 -3.93 -28.06 22.56
C GLY A 322 -4.64 -28.32 23.89
N MET A 323 -4.43 -29.51 24.44
CA MET A 323 -5.15 -30.04 25.61
C MET A 323 -4.26 -30.18 26.86
N GLU A 324 -2.97 -29.91 26.76
CA GLU A 324 -2.02 -30.08 27.86
C GLU A 324 -1.98 -28.87 28.81
N TYR A 325 -1.58 -29.11 30.06
CA TYR A 325 -1.37 -28.06 31.06
C TYR A 325 0.13 -27.77 31.18
N GLN A 326 0.52 -26.50 30.99
CA GLN A 326 1.90 -26.07 31.21
C GLN A 326 2.29 -26.29 32.69
N GLN A 327 3.23 -27.20 32.92
CA GLN A 327 3.83 -27.42 34.24
C GLN A 327 4.86 -26.32 34.55
N GLY A 328 4.91 -25.88 35.81
CA GLY A 328 5.93 -24.96 36.30
C GLY A 328 7.24 -25.69 36.59
N VAL A 329 8.37 -25.10 36.18
CA VAL A 329 9.72 -25.58 36.49
C VAL A 329 10.39 -24.60 37.45
N VAL A 330 11.05 -25.12 38.50
CA VAL A 330 11.86 -24.31 39.42
C VAL A 330 13.17 -23.96 38.74
N LEU A 331 13.42 -22.67 38.51
CA LEU A 331 14.64 -22.20 37.84
C LEU A 331 15.83 -22.18 38.82
N PRO A 332 16.99 -22.79 38.48
CA PRO A 332 18.24 -22.60 39.21
C PRO A 332 18.75 -21.17 39.03
N THR A 333 19.21 -20.53 40.12
CA THR A 333 19.74 -19.16 40.08
C THR A 333 21.27 -19.19 40.05
N SER A 334 21.90 -19.14 38.87
CA SER A 334 23.35 -18.90 38.74
C SER A 334 23.74 -18.35 37.36
N ARG A 335 24.71 -17.42 37.37
CA ARG A 335 25.44 -16.92 36.19
C ARG A 335 26.28 -18.00 35.52
N TRP A 336 26.69 -17.70 34.29
CA TRP A 336 27.95 -17.92 33.54
C TRP A 336 27.53 -18.17 32.07
N GLN A 337 28.21 -17.81 30.98
CA GLN A 337 29.24 -16.85 30.57
C GLN A 337 29.33 -17.03 29.02
N GLU A 338 30.04 -16.21 28.25
CA GLU A 338 30.04 -16.30 26.77
C GLU A 338 30.93 -17.41 26.21
N GLU A 339 30.63 -17.90 25.01
CA GLU A 339 31.64 -18.35 24.04
C GLU A 339 31.12 -18.27 22.58
N THR A 340 32.01 -17.97 21.63
CA THR A 340 31.74 -17.64 20.22
C THR A 340 32.64 -18.41 19.25
N GLN A 341 32.11 -18.82 18.09
CA GLN A 341 32.72 -19.14 16.76
C GLN A 341 31.76 -20.12 16.03
N GLY A 342 31.52 -20.18 14.72
CA GLY A 342 31.90 -19.44 13.49
C GLY A 342 31.22 -20.16 12.29
N GLU A 343 31.17 -19.69 11.04
CA GLU A 343 31.63 -18.43 10.40
C GLU A 343 30.59 -17.94 9.35
N TYR A 344 30.92 -17.80 8.05
CA TYR A 344 30.07 -17.23 6.99
C TYR A 344 30.34 -17.87 5.62
N GLU A 345 29.41 -17.74 4.66
CA GLU A 345 29.67 -17.22 3.30
C GLU A 345 28.39 -16.58 2.73
N THR A 346 28.55 -15.55 1.89
CA THR A 346 27.45 -14.77 1.27
C THR A 346 27.83 -14.30 -0.12
N ASP A 347 26.92 -14.41 -1.09
CA ASP A 347 27.05 -13.78 -2.40
C ASP A 347 25.89 -12.82 -2.71
N PHE A 348 26.22 -11.79 -3.49
CA PHE A 348 25.35 -10.73 -4.04
C PHE A 348 24.80 -9.62 -3.12
N ALA A 349 25.26 -8.39 -3.41
CA ALA A 349 24.64 -7.14 -2.98
C ALA A 349 24.10 -6.36 -4.20
N VAL A 350 22.79 -6.06 -4.23
CA VAL A 350 22.20 -4.97 -5.03
C VAL A 350 21.02 -4.36 -4.27
N GLU A 351 20.95 -3.03 -4.23
CA GLU A 351 19.91 -2.29 -3.52
C GLU A 351 18.53 -2.37 -4.20
N SER A 352 17.62 -3.14 -3.60
CA SER A 352 16.23 -2.71 -3.47
C SER A 352 15.65 -3.32 -2.20
N ILE A 353 15.03 -2.52 -1.32
CA ILE A 353 14.40 -3.02 -0.10
C ILE A 353 13.08 -3.70 -0.48
N GLN A 354 13.17 -4.91 -1.03
CA GLN A 354 12.04 -5.81 -1.22
C GLN A 354 11.76 -6.49 0.12
N VAL A 355 10.80 -5.93 0.84
CA VAL A 355 10.25 -6.51 2.06
C VAL A 355 9.57 -7.85 1.70
N PRO A 356 9.93 -9.00 2.32
CA PRO A 356 9.28 -10.28 2.04
C PRO A 356 7.75 -10.19 2.19
N SER A 357 6.99 -10.98 1.42
CA SER A 357 5.53 -10.86 1.44
C SER A 357 4.87 -11.27 2.75
N ASP A 358 5.60 -11.95 3.63
CA ASP A 358 5.26 -12.31 5.01
C ASP A 358 5.82 -11.36 6.10
N ALA A 359 6.47 -10.26 5.73
CA ALA A 359 7.01 -9.29 6.69
C ALA A 359 5.99 -8.22 7.15
N ASP A 360 6.39 -7.48 8.18
CA ASP A 360 5.59 -6.60 9.01
C ASP A 360 4.40 -7.28 9.72
N PHE A 361 4.48 -8.58 10.03
CA PHE A 361 3.50 -9.24 10.89
C PHE A 361 3.99 -9.34 12.34
N LEU A 362 3.05 -9.26 13.28
CA LEU A 362 3.25 -9.60 14.67
C LEU A 362 2.09 -10.48 15.13
N ILE A 363 2.40 -11.62 15.76
CA ILE A 363 1.39 -12.55 16.27
C ILE A 363 1.67 -12.77 17.76
N GLY A 364 0.74 -12.34 18.60
CA GLY A 364 0.67 -12.68 20.01
C GLY A 364 -0.36 -13.79 20.23
N MET A 365 0.12 -14.96 20.61
CA MET A 365 -0.71 -16.11 20.99
C MET A 365 -0.85 -16.14 22.51
N ALA A 366 -2.06 -16.39 23.02
CA ALA A 366 -2.31 -16.45 24.46
C ALA A 366 -1.55 -17.57 25.19
N THR A 367 -1.15 -18.62 24.47
CA THR A 367 -0.37 -19.76 24.96
C THR A 367 0.56 -20.27 23.86
N VAL A 368 1.65 -20.93 24.24
CA VAL A 368 2.45 -21.80 23.35
C VAL A 368 1.62 -22.97 22.80
N GLU A 369 2.13 -23.60 21.75
CA GLU A 369 1.55 -24.82 21.16
C GLU A 369 1.32 -25.94 22.21
N ASP A 370 0.36 -26.82 21.90
CA ASP A 370 -0.08 -27.98 22.69
C ASP A 370 -0.72 -27.66 24.07
N CYS A 371 -0.59 -26.43 24.55
CA CYS A 371 -1.11 -25.99 25.85
C CYS A 371 -2.49 -25.28 25.82
N VAL A 372 -3.17 -25.33 26.97
CA VAL A 372 -4.41 -24.58 27.23
C VAL A 372 -4.16 -23.11 27.62
N SER A 373 -5.16 -22.25 27.40
CA SER A 373 -5.15 -20.85 27.88
C SER A 373 -6.35 -20.56 28.79
N PHE A 374 -6.16 -19.71 29.80
CA PHE A 374 -7.11 -19.58 30.92
C PHE A 374 -7.91 -18.28 30.89
N ARG A 375 -9.16 -18.37 31.36
CA ARG A 375 -10.12 -17.25 31.43
C ARG A 375 -10.91 -17.26 32.73
N SER A 376 -10.93 -16.12 33.41
CA SER A 376 -11.85 -15.81 34.50
C SER A 376 -13.22 -15.45 33.91
N THR A 377 -14.30 -15.93 34.53
CA THR A 377 -15.67 -15.57 34.15
C THR A 377 -16.06 -14.18 34.63
N THR A 378 -15.41 -13.67 35.69
CA THR A 378 -15.63 -12.33 36.25
C THR A 378 -14.76 -11.27 35.58
N ASP A 379 -13.51 -11.60 35.22
CA ASP A 379 -12.47 -10.62 34.87
C ASP A 379 -12.01 -10.69 33.40
N GLY A 380 -12.29 -11.79 32.69
CA GLY A 380 -11.79 -12.05 31.34
C GLY A 380 -10.54 -12.96 31.31
N SER A 381 -9.89 -13.06 30.15
CA SER A 381 -8.71 -13.90 29.97
C SER A 381 -7.45 -13.27 30.57
N ILE A 382 -6.62 -14.12 31.19
CA ILE A 382 -5.38 -13.69 31.84
C ILE A 382 -4.47 -12.98 30.83
N TYR A 383 -4.43 -13.49 29.59
CA TYR A 383 -3.66 -12.91 28.50
C TYR A 383 -4.23 -11.58 28.00
N ILE A 384 -5.53 -11.48 27.70
CA ILE A 384 -6.10 -10.27 27.11
C ILE A 384 -6.15 -9.12 28.12
N GLN A 385 -6.47 -9.39 29.39
CA GLN A 385 -6.43 -8.37 30.43
C GLN A 385 -5.01 -7.83 30.64
N GLU A 386 -4.00 -8.71 30.66
CA GLU A 386 -2.59 -8.31 30.79
C GLU A 386 -2.08 -7.59 29.53
N LEU A 387 -2.43 -8.07 28.33
CA LEU A 387 -2.17 -7.38 27.07
C LEU A 387 -2.73 -5.96 27.07
N CYS A 388 -3.99 -5.77 27.46
CA CYS A 388 -4.61 -4.45 27.54
C CYS A 388 -3.97 -3.56 28.60
N LYS A 389 -3.51 -4.12 29.73
CA LYS A 389 -2.74 -3.41 30.77
C LYS A 389 -1.36 -2.97 30.26
N GLN A 390 -0.60 -3.87 29.66
CA GLN A 390 0.75 -3.56 29.16
C GLN A 390 0.72 -2.63 27.94
N LEU A 391 -0.23 -2.77 27.01
CA LEU A 391 -0.46 -1.78 25.94
C LEU A 391 -0.71 -0.38 26.50
N LYS A 392 -1.54 -0.25 27.56
CA LYS A 392 -1.81 1.03 28.21
C LYS A 392 -0.58 1.63 28.92
N LEU A 393 0.32 0.79 29.43
CA LEU A 393 1.56 1.22 30.08
C LEU A 393 2.64 1.59 29.06
N GLY A 394 2.85 0.76 28.04
CA GLY A 394 3.80 1.02 26.96
C GLY A 394 3.47 2.29 26.19
N ALA A 395 2.19 2.54 25.90
CA ALA A 395 1.72 3.78 25.29
C ALA A 395 2.02 5.05 26.12
N LYS A 396 2.06 4.95 27.46
CA LYS A 396 2.45 6.05 28.34
C LYS A 396 3.96 6.26 28.42
N ARG A 397 4.73 5.19 28.25
CA ARG A 397 6.20 5.16 28.44
C ARG A 397 6.98 5.31 27.13
N GLY A 398 6.32 5.21 25.98
CA GLY A 398 7.00 5.10 24.69
C GLY A 398 7.74 3.77 24.53
N GLU A 399 7.18 2.66 25.03
CA GLU A 399 7.79 1.33 24.85
C GLU A 399 7.45 0.75 23.46
N ASP A 400 8.44 0.10 22.83
CA ASP A 400 8.24 -0.70 21.62
C ASP A 400 7.32 -1.91 21.89
N ILE A 401 6.56 -2.32 20.87
CA ILE A 401 5.58 -3.41 20.97
C ILE A 401 6.20 -4.75 21.41
N LEU A 402 7.43 -5.07 21.02
CA LEU A 402 8.09 -6.32 21.42
C LEU A 402 8.45 -6.27 22.90
N LYS A 403 8.87 -5.10 23.40
CA LYS A 403 9.07 -4.88 24.85
C LYS A 403 7.75 -4.97 25.63
N VAL A 404 6.67 -4.39 25.11
CA VAL A 404 5.33 -4.48 25.69
C VAL A 404 4.86 -5.94 25.78
N LEU A 405 5.02 -6.73 24.72
CA LEU A 405 4.63 -8.13 24.70
C LEU A 405 5.56 -9.03 25.53
N THR A 406 6.84 -8.66 25.67
CA THR A 406 7.75 -9.29 26.64
C THR A 406 7.30 -9.05 28.08
N ASN A 407 6.79 -7.85 28.39
CA ASN A 407 6.15 -7.57 29.67
C ASN A 407 4.87 -8.42 29.86
N VAL A 408 4.06 -8.63 28.82
CA VAL A 408 2.90 -9.55 28.89
C VAL A 408 3.36 -10.97 29.21
N ASN A 409 4.38 -11.50 28.53
CA ASN A 409 4.91 -12.83 28.79
C ASN A 409 5.37 -13.00 30.24
N ARG A 410 6.12 -12.02 30.79
CA ARG A 410 6.53 -12.03 32.19
C ARG A 410 5.32 -12.05 33.14
N GLU A 411 4.39 -11.12 32.98
CA GLU A 411 3.28 -10.94 33.92
C GLU A 411 2.23 -12.07 33.84
N VAL A 412 2.07 -12.72 32.67
CA VAL A 412 1.24 -13.93 32.54
C VAL A 412 1.98 -15.15 33.10
N GLY A 413 3.27 -15.31 32.79
CA GLY A 413 4.09 -16.41 33.30
C GLY A 413 4.32 -16.39 34.81
N LEU A 414 4.29 -15.21 35.45
CA LEU A 414 4.36 -15.08 36.91
C LEU A 414 3.04 -15.46 37.61
N LYS A 415 1.88 -15.36 36.96
CA LYS A 415 0.60 -15.72 37.61
C LYS A 415 0.53 -17.21 37.88
N ASP A 416 0.14 -17.57 39.10
CA ASP A 416 -0.20 -18.94 39.45
C ASP A 416 -1.69 -19.16 39.26
N ILE A 417 -2.01 -20.12 38.39
CA ILE A 417 -3.37 -20.57 38.15
C ILE A 417 -3.55 -21.83 38.98
N SER A 418 -4.65 -21.89 39.74
CA SER A 418 -5.02 -22.94 40.69
C SER A 418 -4.32 -24.29 40.48
N SER A 419 -3.58 -24.73 41.51
CA SER A 419 -2.85 -26.01 41.54
C SER A 419 -1.66 -26.09 40.55
N CYS A 420 -0.69 -25.19 40.70
CA CYS A 420 0.61 -25.18 39.99
C CYS A 420 0.53 -25.11 38.45
N LYS A 421 -0.61 -24.66 37.89
CA LYS A 421 -0.77 -24.47 36.46
C LYS A 421 -0.21 -23.11 36.06
N LYS A 422 0.57 -23.08 34.98
CA LYS A 422 1.11 -21.84 34.40
C LYS A 422 0.47 -21.59 33.04
N GLN A 423 0.68 -20.38 32.52
CA GLN A 423 0.36 -20.02 31.14
C GLN A 423 1.54 -19.23 30.60
N MET A 424 2.02 -19.56 29.41
CA MET A 424 3.11 -18.82 28.75
C MET A 424 2.64 -18.37 27.36
N PRO A 425 2.38 -17.07 27.14
CA PRO A 425 2.05 -16.55 25.82
C PRO A 425 3.24 -16.66 24.87
N GLN A 426 2.98 -16.83 23.57
CA GLN A 426 4.00 -16.94 22.54
C GLN A 426 3.97 -15.71 21.62
N LEU A 427 5.17 -15.26 21.23
CA LEU A 427 5.36 -14.12 20.34
C LEU A 427 6.06 -14.58 19.05
N MET A 428 5.49 -14.25 17.91
CA MET A 428 6.12 -14.39 16.60
C MET A 428 6.16 -13.02 15.91
N SER A 429 7.32 -12.62 15.40
CA SER A 429 7.51 -11.32 14.73
C SER A 429 8.23 -11.49 13.40
N THR A 430 7.72 -10.80 12.39
CA THR A 430 8.44 -10.47 11.14
C THR A 430 8.47 -8.95 10.92
N LEU A 431 8.33 -8.17 12.00
CA LEU A 431 8.47 -6.71 11.95
C LEU A 431 9.89 -6.32 11.51
N THR A 432 10.00 -5.41 10.54
CA THR A 432 11.29 -4.91 10.03
C THR A 432 11.72 -3.58 10.67
N LYS A 433 10.92 -3.05 11.59
CA LYS A 433 11.09 -1.75 12.27
C LYS A 433 10.50 -1.81 13.68
N THR A 434 10.98 -0.93 14.56
CA THR A 434 10.42 -0.66 15.88
C THR A 434 8.99 -0.13 15.73
N LEU A 435 8.08 -0.56 16.61
CA LEU A 435 6.67 -0.18 16.58
C LEU A 435 6.21 0.39 17.91
N TYR A 436 6.00 1.71 17.94
CA TYR A 436 5.37 2.40 19.05
C TYR A 436 3.86 2.55 18.81
N LEU A 437 3.08 2.36 19.89
CA LEU A 437 1.64 2.61 19.90
C LEU A 437 1.32 3.73 20.91
N PRO A 438 1.60 5.02 20.60
CA PRO A 438 1.21 6.12 21.47
C PRO A 438 -0.31 6.32 21.47
N TYR A 439 -0.83 6.97 22.50
CA TYR A 439 -2.23 7.44 22.49
C TYR A 439 -2.47 8.48 21.40
N VAL A 440 -3.75 8.76 21.13
CA VAL A 440 -4.25 9.80 20.20
C VAL A 440 -5.17 10.72 20.96
#